data_AF-A0A8T4LZB8-F1
#
_entry.id   AF-A0A8T4LZB8-F1
#
_cell.length_a   1.000
_cell.length_b   1.000
_cell.length_c   1.000
_cell.angle_alpha   90.00
_cell.angle_beta   90.00
_cell.angle_gamma   90.00
#
_symmetry.space_group_name_H-M   'P 1'
#
loop_
_entity.id
_entity.type
_entity.pdbx_description
1 polymer ?
#
loop_
_entity_poly.entity_id
_entity_poly.type
_entity_poly.pdbx_seq_one_letter_code
_entity_poly.pdbx_strand_id
1 'polypeptide(L)'
;MGVLDKISQMRKQGLKEKDIIKNLKEDGVSPRAIDDAMNNEQIKKAVSDEYGSENEYIPSPSSQQNQGDYSTTQEVSQNEDYYTPQESTGEYYSPGNYQYSDYSYPSETITPSSSNTIIEIAEQVFSDKIQKIQKQIEEINEFKAITETKIENISERLKKVESIIDKLQISILERVGSYGQNLDSIKREMSMMQDTFSKFANKNSTQKSYSQSSTNYSNPQDQKESSDQKRVNRR
;
A
#
# COMPACT_ATOMS: atom_id res chain seq x y z
N MET A 1 10.17 31.10 18.54
CA MET A 1 9.97 30.41 17.25
C MET A 1 10.54 29.01 17.41
N GLY A 2 9.80 27.95 17.06
CA GLY A 2 10.27 26.58 17.27
C GLY A 2 11.43 26.21 16.34
N VAL A 3 12.22 25.20 16.71
CA VAL A 3 13.31 24.67 15.86
C VAL A 3 12.76 24.19 14.51
N LEU A 4 11.60 23.52 14.54
CA LEU A 4 10.87 23.05 13.36
C LEU A 4 10.51 24.19 12.39
N ASP A 5 10.01 25.32 12.91
CA ASP A 5 9.64 26.47 12.10
C ASP A 5 10.87 27.09 11.42
N LYS A 6 11.99 27.13 12.15
CA LYS A 6 13.26 27.67 11.65
C LYS A 6 13.84 26.80 10.54
N ILE A 7 13.78 25.47 10.69
CA ILE A 7 14.15 24.51 9.63
C ILE A 7 13.30 24.71 8.38
N SER A 8 11.97 24.78 8.55
CA SER A 8 11.05 24.99 7.42
C SER A 8 11.32 26.31 6.70
N GLN A 9 11.62 27.39 7.44
CA GLN A 9 11.98 28.69 6.88
C GLN A 9 13.31 28.64 6.11
N MET A 10 14.36 28.06 6.69
CA MET A 10 15.67 27.94 6.05
C MET A 10 15.61 27.07 4.79
N ARG A 11 14.81 26.00 4.81
CA ARG A 11 14.60 25.15 3.63
C ARG A 11 13.84 25.91 2.53
N LYS A 12 12.84 26.73 2.88
CA LYS A 12 12.15 27.64 1.93
C LYS A 12 13.10 28.68 1.32
N GLN A 13 14.18 29.04 2.02
CA GLN A 13 15.24 29.92 1.50
C GLN A 13 16.25 29.18 0.59
N GLY A 14 16.11 27.87 0.40
CA GLY A 14 16.98 27.07 -0.46
C GLY A 14 18.31 26.65 0.18
N LEU A 15 18.45 26.77 1.50
CA LEU A 15 19.63 26.29 2.23
C LEU A 15 19.70 24.76 2.19
N LYS A 16 20.91 24.21 2.02
CA LYS A 16 21.12 22.76 2.10
C LYS A 16 21.05 22.31 3.55
N GLU A 17 20.63 21.07 3.77
CA GLU A 17 20.51 20.46 5.11
C GLU A 17 21.76 20.61 5.98
N LYS A 18 22.96 20.45 5.40
CA LYS A 18 24.23 20.65 6.11
C LYS A 18 24.40 22.09 6.62
N ASP A 19 23.94 23.08 5.87
CA ASP A 19 24.00 24.50 6.24
C ASP A 19 22.95 24.85 7.30
N ILE A 20 21.79 24.19 7.26
CA ILE A 20 20.73 24.33 8.27
C ILE A 20 21.25 23.82 9.63
N ILE A 21 21.86 22.64 9.66
CA ILE A 21 22.44 22.04 10.88
C ILE A 21 23.51 22.97 11.47
N LYS A 22 24.37 23.54 10.62
CA LYS A 22 25.42 24.46 11.06
C LYS A 22 24.83 25.73 11.69
N ASN A 23 23.86 26.39 11.05
CA ASN A 23 23.21 27.59 11.57
C ASN A 23 22.50 27.31 12.91
N LEU A 24 21.75 26.20 13.00
CA LEU A 24 21.04 25.84 14.24
C LEU A 24 21.99 25.51 15.40
N LYS A 25 23.15 24.92 15.09
CA LYS A 25 24.20 24.69 16.08
C LYS A 25 24.83 26.01 16.56
N GLU A 26 25.03 26.97 15.66
CA GLU A 26 25.49 28.33 16.01
C GLU A 26 24.46 29.08 16.87
N ASP A 27 23.16 28.81 16.67
CA ASP A 27 22.07 29.32 17.51
C ASP A 27 21.96 28.62 18.88
N GLY A 28 22.83 27.67 19.17
CA GLY A 28 22.85 26.93 20.45
C GLY A 28 21.78 25.84 20.55
N VAL A 29 21.19 25.40 19.44
CA VAL A 29 20.24 24.28 19.44
C VAL A 29 20.98 22.96 19.63
N SER A 30 20.48 22.11 20.53
CA SER A 30 21.06 20.79 20.79
C SER A 30 21.00 19.89 19.54
N PRO A 31 22.05 19.09 19.24
CA PRO A 31 22.04 18.16 18.12
C PRO A 31 20.82 17.25 18.08
N ARG A 32 20.39 16.73 19.24
CA ARG A 32 19.19 15.89 19.35
C ARG A 32 17.91 16.62 18.92
N ALA A 33 17.80 17.91 19.25
CA ALA A 33 16.63 18.71 18.87
C ALA A 33 16.64 19.07 17.37
N ILE A 34 17.83 19.17 16.77
CA ILE A 34 17.99 19.34 15.32
C ILE A 34 17.53 18.06 14.61
N ASP A 35 18.04 16.90 15.03
CA ASP A 35 17.72 15.60 14.41
C ASP A 35 16.22 15.29 14.50
N ASP A 36 15.63 15.48 15.68
CA ASP A 36 14.19 15.29 15.87
C ASP A 36 13.35 16.24 15.02
N ALA A 37 13.70 17.52 14.98
CA ALA A 37 12.99 18.50 14.16
C ALA A 37 13.16 18.25 12.64
N MET A 38 14.32 17.77 12.20
CA MET A 38 14.57 17.40 10.80
C MET A 38 13.76 16.18 10.39
N ASN A 39 13.70 15.14 11.22
CA ASN A 39 12.86 13.97 10.98
C ASN A 39 11.38 14.34 10.93
N ASN A 40 10.90 15.13 11.89
CA ASN A 40 9.52 15.61 11.94
C ASN A 40 9.15 16.43 10.69
N GLU A 41 10.08 17.24 10.17
CA GLU A 41 9.86 18.04 8.97
C GLU A 41 9.87 17.20 7.69
N GLN A 42 10.71 16.15 7.60
CA GLN A 42 10.67 15.18 6.51
C GLN A 42 9.36 14.39 6.48
N ILE A 43 8.88 13.94 7.65
CA ILE A 43 7.60 13.25 7.77
C ILE A 43 6.47 14.19 7.35
N LYS A 44 6.47 15.44 7.84
CA LYS A 44 5.46 16.43 7.47
C LYS A 44 5.43 16.67 5.97
N LYS A 45 6.60 16.72 5.31
CA LYS A 45 6.70 16.85 3.86
C LYS A 45 6.14 15.62 3.14
N ALA A 46 6.55 14.42 3.53
CA ALA A 46 6.07 13.17 2.92
C ALA A 46 4.54 13.03 3.04
N VAL A 47 3.98 13.37 4.19
CA VAL A 47 2.53 13.36 4.42
C VAL A 47 1.81 14.45 3.61
N SER A 48 2.43 15.61 3.40
CA SER A 48 1.84 16.69 2.60
C SER A 48 1.90 16.43 1.10
N ASP A 49 2.94 15.73 0.62
CA ASP A 49 3.10 15.40 -0.79
C ASP A 49 2.15 14.26 -1.26
N GLU A 50 1.65 13.43 -0.34
CA GLU A 50 0.69 12.35 -0.64
C GLU A 50 -0.77 12.83 -0.74
N TYR A 51 -1.07 14.02 -0.19
CA TYR A 51 -2.38 14.66 -0.31
C TYR A 51 -2.24 15.96 -1.08
N GLY A 52 -2.28 15.82 -2.41
CA GLY A 52 -2.35 16.92 -3.36
C GLY A 52 -3.32 18.01 -2.89
N SER A 53 -2.75 19.21 -2.76
CA SER A 53 -3.40 20.46 -2.42
C SER A 53 -4.55 20.79 -3.36
N GLU A 54 -5.79 20.72 -2.88
CA GLU A 54 -6.89 21.63 -3.25
C GLU A 54 -7.78 21.86 -2.01
N ASN A 55 -7.89 23.14 -1.64
CA ASN A 55 -8.91 23.80 -0.80
C ASN A 55 -9.97 22.92 -0.10
N GLU A 56 -10.12 23.04 1.23
CA GLU A 56 -11.15 23.85 1.88
C GLU A 56 -11.19 23.60 3.40
N TYR A 57 -11.58 24.63 4.14
CA TYR A 57 -11.85 24.65 5.57
C TYR A 57 -12.67 23.44 6.04
N ILE A 58 -12.16 22.67 7.02
CA ILE A 58 -13.00 21.83 7.89
C ILE A 58 -12.57 22.06 9.35
N PRO A 59 -13.48 22.51 10.23
CA PRO A 59 -13.16 22.85 11.60
C PRO A 59 -12.89 21.60 12.46
N SER A 60 -11.98 21.77 13.42
CA SER A 60 -11.55 20.77 14.39
C SER A 60 -12.70 20.07 15.12
N PRO A 61 -12.65 18.74 15.29
CA PRO A 61 -13.24 18.10 16.44
C PRO A 61 -12.24 18.15 17.61
N SER A 62 -12.76 18.71 18.69
CA SER A 62 -12.18 18.77 20.04
C SER A 62 -11.46 17.51 20.48
N SER A 63 -10.30 17.76 21.07
CA SER A 63 -9.56 16.91 22.01
C SER A 63 -10.46 16.07 22.93
N GLN A 64 -10.29 14.76 22.88
CA GLN A 64 -10.57 13.89 24.03
C GLN A 64 -9.28 13.18 24.44
N GLN A 65 -8.79 13.67 25.57
CA GLN A 65 -7.81 13.12 26.47
C GLN A 65 -7.97 11.60 26.60
N ASN A 66 -6.93 10.83 26.26
CA ASN A 66 -6.77 9.50 26.81
C ASN A 66 -5.31 9.34 27.24
N GLN A 67 -5.12 9.37 28.56
CA GLN A 67 -3.88 9.01 29.24
C GLN A 67 -3.69 7.50 29.04
N GLY A 68 -2.75 7.15 28.17
CA GLY A 68 -2.19 5.82 28.06
C GLY A 68 -0.69 5.94 28.29
N ASP A 69 -0.30 5.53 29.49
CA ASP A 69 1.05 5.45 30.00
C ASP A 69 1.91 4.53 29.10
N TYR A 70 2.92 5.09 28.44
CA TYR A 70 3.97 4.32 27.75
C TYR A 70 5.32 4.87 28.17
N SER A 71 5.92 4.15 29.11
CA SER A 71 7.31 4.31 29.50
C SER A 71 8.24 4.18 28.29
N THR A 72 8.94 5.28 28.06
CA THR A 72 10.17 5.41 27.30
C THR A 72 11.22 4.38 27.74
N THR A 73 11.79 3.64 26.79
CA THR A 73 13.24 3.38 26.72
C THR A 73 13.59 3.04 25.27
N GLN A 74 14.20 3.98 24.55
CA GLN A 74 14.98 3.67 23.35
C GLN A 74 16.35 4.30 23.52
N GLU A 75 17.32 3.44 23.87
CA GLU A 75 18.74 3.74 23.79
C GLU A 75 19.13 3.90 22.33
N VAL A 76 19.71 5.06 22.05
CA VAL A 76 20.32 5.43 20.77
C VAL A 76 21.74 4.88 20.77
N SER A 77 22.01 3.89 19.92
CA SER A 77 23.38 3.47 19.60
C SER A 77 23.90 4.31 18.44
N GLN A 78 25.00 5.01 18.70
CA GLN A 78 25.74 5.86 17.76
C GLN A 78 26.74 5.05 16.93
N ASN A 79 26.99 5.54 15.70
CA ASN A 79 28.20 5.41 14.88
C ASN A 79 28.57 4.03 14.31
N GLU A 80 28.68 3.93 12.99
CA GLU A 80 30.00 4.03 12.34
C GLU A 80 29.90 4.20 10.82
N ASP A 81 30.87 4.94 10.31
CA ASP A 81 31.06 5.41 8.95
C ASP A 81 31.15 4.29 7.89
N TYR A 82 30.54 4.58 6.74
CA TYR A 82 30.69 3.83 5.51
C TYR A 82 32.10 4.02 4.93
N TYR A 83 32.94 2.97 4.97
CA TYR A 83 34.11 2.83 4.11
C TYR A 83 33.83 1.81 3.00
N THR A 84 33.93 2.25 1.75
CA THR A 84 33.93 1.42 0.54
C THR A 84 35.23 0.60 0.44
N PRO A 85 35.18 -0.72 0.16
CA PRO A 85 36.37 -1.52 -0.12
C PRO A 85 36.88 -1.26 -1.55
N GLN A 86 38.17 -0.95 -1.67
CA GLN A 86 38.89 -0.93 -2.95
C GLN A 86 39.42 -2.34 -3.23
N GLU A 87 39.03 -2.92 -4.36
CA GLU A 87 39.56 -4.19 -4.87
C GLU A 87 41.05 -4.06 -5.18
N SER A 88 41.87 -4.88 -4.53
CA SER A 88 43.26 -5.12 -4.93
C SER A 88 43.38 -6.55 -5.47
N THR A 89 43.60 -6.59 -6.77
CA THR A 89 43.93 -7.75 -7.60
C THR A 89 45.14 -8.52 -7.07
N GLY A 90 45.03 -9.84 -7.03
CA GLY A 90 46.14 -10.74 -6.75
C GLY A 90 47.18 -10.73 -7.87
N GLU A 91 48.45 -10.63 -7.50
CA GLU A 91 49.56 -11.01 -8.37
C GLU A 91 50.50 -11.98 -7.65
N TYR A 92 50.88 -12.97 -8.43
CA TYR A 92 51.53 -14.21 -8.09
C TYR A 92 52.96 -14.11 -8.62
N TYR A 93 54.00 -14.08 -7.77
CA TYR A 93 55.38 -14.24 -8.24
C TYR A 93 56.29 -15.02 -7.27
N SER A 94 56.61 -16.22 -7.72
CA SER A 94 57.87 -17.00 -7.74
C SER A 94 59.01 -16.75 -6.71
N PRO A 95 59.64 -17.83 -6.20
CA PRO A 95 60.78 -17.78 -5.28
C PRO A 95 62.10 -17.43 -5.98
N GLY A 96 62.74 -16.35 -5.54
CA GLY A 96 64.05 -15.88 -6.00
C GLY A 96 65.07 -15.86 -4.87
N ASN A 97 66.00 -16.82 -4.94
CA ASN A 97 67.15 -17.01 -4.07
C ASN A 97 68.08 -15.78 -4.15
N TYR A 98 68.25 -15.02 -3.06
CA TYR A 98 69.31 -14.02 -2.94
C TYR A 98 70.02 -14.09 -1.59
N GLN A 99 71.34 -14.08 -1.74
CA GLN A 99 72.38 -14.38 -0.78
C GLN A 99 72.95 -13.05 -0.27
N TYR A 100 73.03 -12.92 1.06
CA TYR A 100 73.88 -12.04 1.87
C TYR A 100 74.05 -10.56 1.47
N SER A 101 73.48 -9.68 2.29
CA SER A 101 74.23 -8.55 2.84
C SER A 101 73.84 -8.35 4.30
N ASP A 102 74.85 -8.51 5.13
CA ASP A 102 74.87 -8.38 6.58
C ASP A 102 74.55 -6.93 6.97
N TYR A 103 73.30 -6.72 7.40
CA TYR A 103 72.91 -5.57 8.20
C TYR A 103 72.38 -6.13 9.51
N SER A 104 73.27 -6.15 10.49
CA SER A 104 73.00 -6.35 11.92
C SER A 104 71.98 -5.31 12.41
N TYR A 105 70.70 -5.60 12.19
CA TYR A 105 69.61 -5.07 13.02
C TYR A 105 69.63 -5.81 14.35
N PRO A 106 69.45 -5.12 15.48
CA PRO A 106 69.29 -5.78 16.76
C PRO A 106 68.10 -6.73 16.66
N SER A 107 68.38 -8.04 16.72
CA SER A 107 67.36 -9.04 16.95
C SER A 107 66.84 -8.83 18.36
N GLU A 108 65.73 -8.11 18.47
CA GLU A 108 64.82 -8.33 19.58
C GLU A 108 64.36 -9.78 19.45
N THR A 109 65.01 -10.60 20.25
CA THR A 109 64.59 -11.93 20.63
C THR A 109 63.10 -11.84 20.96
N ILE A 110 62.27 -12.32 20.03
CA ILE A 110 60.88 -12.69 20.32
C ILE A 110 60.97 -13.82 21.34
N THR A 111 61.01 -13.43 22.61
CA THR A 111 60.81 -14.33 23.73
C THR A 111 59.51 -15.09 23.48
N PRO A 112 59.45 -16.42 23.66
CA PRO A 112 58.22 -17.20 23.50
C PRO A 112 57.04 -16.69 24.36
N SER A 113 57.31 -15.82 25.32
CA SER A 113 56.31 -15.06 26.09
C SER A 113 55.46 -14.09 25.25
N SER A 114 55.97 -13.49 24.17
CA SER A 114 55.22 -12.51 23.37
C SER A 114 54.20 -13.18 22.41
N SER A 115 54.45 -14.41 21.95
CA SER A 115 53.46 -15.17 21.20
C SER A 115 52.26 -15.55 22.07
N ASN A 116 52.48 -15.88 23.34
CA ASN A 116 51.39 -16.17 24.27
C ASN A 116 50.53 -14.92 24.53
N THR A 117 51.14 -13.72 24.63
CA THR A 117 50.39 -12.47 24.74
C THR A 117 49.61 -12.14 23.47
N ILE A 118 50.18 -12.41 22.29
CA ILE A 118 49.46 -12.23 21.01
C ILE A 118 48.28 -13.21 20.90
N ILE A 119 48.45 -14.46 21.34
CA ILE A 119 47.38 -15.47 21.37
C ILE A 119 46.28 -15.06 22.35
N GLU A 120 46.64 -14.59 23.55
CA GLU A 120 45.67 -14.11 24.55
C GLU A 120 44.86 -12.91 24.03
N ILE A 121 45.52 -11.94 23.39
CA ILE A 121 44.84 -10.81 22.74
C ILE A 121 43.93 -11.30 21.61
N ALA A 122 44.38 -12.26 20.80
CA ALA A 122 43.58 -12.81 19.72
C ALA A 122 42.34 -13.57 20.23
N GLU A 123 42.48 -14.38 21.28
CA GLU A 123 41.38 -15.10 21.93
C GLU A 123 40.36 -14.15 22.56
N GLN A 124 40.84 -13.08 23.20
CA GLN A 124 39.97 -12.04 23.76
C GLN A 124 39.19 -11.31 22.67
N VAL A 125 39.88 -10.84 21.62
CA VAL A 125 39.22 -10.14 20.49
C VAL A 125 38.24 -11.08 19.78
N PHE A 126 38.58 -12.35 19.63
CA PHE A 126 37.69 -13.35 19.04
C PHE A 126 36.45 -13.57 19.89
N SER A 127 36.61 -13.74 21.20
CA SER A 127 35.49 -13.91 22.14
C SER A 127 34.55 -12.70 22.14
N ASP A 128 35.10 -11.49 22.16
CA ASP A 128 34.32 -10.25 22.09
C ASP A 128 33.53 -10.14 20.78
N LYS A 129 34.13 -10.52 19.65
CA LYS A 129 33.45 -10.50 18.35
C LYS A 129 32.38 -11.59 18.27
N ILE A 130 32.62 -12.79 18.79
CA ILE A 130 31.63 -13.87 18.85
C ILE A 130 30.45 -13.48 19.74
N GLN A 131 30.69 -12.86 20.89
CA GLN A 131 29.62 -12.37 21.76
C GLN A 131 28.78 -11.29 21.07
N LYS A 132 29.39 -10.36 20.33
CA LYS A 132 28.66 -9.37 19.52
C LYS A 132 27.80 -10.03 18.44
N ILE A 133 28.33 -11.04 17.75
CA ILE A 133 27.57 -11.81 16.75
C ILE A 133 26.41 -12.55 17.40
N GLN A 134 26.62 -13.19 18.56
CA GLN A 134 25.56 -13.87 19.30
C GLN A 134 24.42 -12.90 19.67
N LYS A 135 24.75 -11.71 20.16
CA LYS A 135 23.77 -10.66 20.46
C LYS A 135 22.99 -10.23 19.22
N GLN A 136 23.67 -10.04 18.08
CA GLN A 136 22.99 -9.70 16.82
C GLN A 136 22.05 -10.83 16.34
N ILE A 137 22.42 -12.09 16.54
CA ILE A 137 21.54 -13.23 16.21
C ILE A 137 20.29 -13.23 17.11
N GLU A 138 20.44 -12.88 18.38
CA GLU A 138 19.30 -12.75 19.31
C GLU A 138 18.36 -11.62 18.89
N GLU A 139 18.89 -10.45 18.54
CA GLU A 139 18.12 -9.32 18.00
C GLU A 139 17.40 -9.71 16.69
N ILE A 140 18.04 -10.49 15.81
CA ILE A 140 17.41 -11.02 14.58
C ILE A 140 16.26 -11.98 14.91
N ASN A 141 16.38 -12.81 15.95
CA ASN A 141 15.31 -13.71 16.36
C ASN A 141 14.11 -12.96 16.92
N GLU A 142 14.34 -11.92 17.73
CA GLU A 142 13.27 -11.04 18.22
C GLU A 142 12.60 -10.31 17.03
N PHE A 143 13.41 -9.76 16.12
CA PHE A 143 12.92 -9.11 14.91
C PHE A 143 12.07 -10.08 14.06
N LYS A 144 12.50 -11.34 13.93
CA LYS A 144 11.74 -12.38 13.22
C LYS A 144 10.38 -12.59 13.88
N ALA A 145 10.32 -12.77 15.20
CA ALA A 145 9.07 -13.00 15.92
C ALA A 145 8.09 -11.81 15.80
N ILE A 146 8.60 -10.58 15.94
CA ILE A 146 7.79 -9.36 15.77
C ILE A 146 7.29 -9.23 14.32
N THR A 147 8.16 -9.50 13.35
CA THR A 147 7.83 -9.41 11.92
C THR A 147 6.82 -10.48 11.53
N GLU A 148 6.96 -11.71 12.02
CA GLU A 148 6.02 -12.81 11.79
C GLU A 148 4.62 -12.45 12.31
N THR A 149 4.54 -11.93 13.54
CA THR A 149 3.27 -11.45 14.12
C THR A 149 2.65 -10.31 13.30
N LYS A 150 3.46 -9.35 12.83
CA LYS A 150 2.98 -8.24 12.00
C LYS A 150 2.50 -8.72 10.63
N ILE A 151 3.21 -9.66 10.00
CA ILE A 151 2.83 -10.25 8.72
C ILE A 151 1.52 -11.02 8.87
N GLU A 152 1.35 -11.78 9.94
CA GLU A 152 0.11 -12.50 10.22
C GLU A 152 -1.07 -11.55 10.38
N ASN A 153 -0.90 -10.46 11.16
CA ASN A 153 -1.94 -9.43 11.29
C ASN A 153 -2.30 -8.77 9.95
N ILE A 154 -1.31 -8.45 9.12
CA ILE A 154 -1.53 -7.90 7.77
C ILE A 154 -2.30 -8.90 6.91
N SER A 155 -1.97 -10.19 6.97
CA SER A 155 -2.68 -11.25 6.25
C SER A 155 -4.15 -11.34 6.66
N GLU A 156 -4.44 -11.29 7.96
CA GLU A 156 -5.83 -11.28 8.45
C GLU A 156 -6.60 -10.06 7.98
N ARG A 157 -6.00 -8.87 8.06
CA ARG A 157 -6.61 -7.63 7.56
C ARG A 157 -6.87 -7.70 6.07
N LEU A 158 -5.95 -8.27 5.29
CA LEU A 158 -6.09 -8.44 3.84
C LEU A 158 -7.25 -9.39 3.50
N LYS A 159 -7.37 -10.53 4.19
CA LYS A 159 -8.52 -11.45 4.05
C LYS A 159 -9.85 -10.76 4.36
N LYS A 160 -9.87 -9.88 5.37
CA LYS A 160 -11.08 -9.10 5.70
C LYS A 160 -11.42 -8.10 4.60
N VAL A 161 -10.41 -7.40 4.05
CA VAL A 161 -10.60 -6.46 2.93
C VAL A 161 -11.12 -7.21 1.70
N GLU A 162 -10.54 -8.36 1.37
CA GLU A 162 -11.00 -9.24 0.29
C GLU A 162 -12.47 -9.62 0.47
N SER A 163 -12.86 -10.08 1.66
CA SER A 163 -14.27 -10.42 1.95
C SER A 163 -15.23 -9.22 1.84
N ILE A 164 -14.78 -8.01 2.19
CA ILE A 164 -15.59 -6.79 2.02
C ILE A 164 -15.76 -6.47 0.53
N ILE A 165 -14.70 -6.61 -0.26
CA ILE A 165 -14.74 -6.40 -1.71
C ILE A 165 -15.68 -7.42 -2.38
N ASP A 166 -15.61 -8.69 -2.00
CA ASP A 166 -16.52 -9.72 -2.53
C ASP A 166 -17.99 -9.39 -2.24
N LYS A 167 -18.29 -9.01 -0.99
CA LYS A 167 -19.64 -8.58 -0.60
C LYS A 167 -20.10 -7.35 -1.38
N LEU A 168 -19.20 -6.39 -1.59
CA LEU A 168 -19.48 -5.19 -2.36
C LEU A 168 -19.81 -5.56 -3.81
N GLN A 169 -19.02 -6.44 -4.44
CA GLN A 169 -19.28 -6.92 -5.80
C GLN A 169 -20.64 -7.61 -5.91
N ILE A 170 -20.98 -8.50 -4.98
CA ILE A 170 -22.30 -9.16 -4.93
C ILE A 170 -23.41 -8.11 -4.81
N SER A 171 -23.28 -7.15 -3.88
CA SER A 171 -24.28 -6.11 -3.68
C SER A 171 -24.49 -5.21 -4.92
N ILE A 172 -23.42 -4.92 -5.66
CA ILE A 172 -23.49 -4.16 -6.91
C ILE A 172 -24.22 -4.99 -7.98
N LEU A 173 -23.87 -6.27 -8.14
CA LEU A 173 -24.53 -7.16 -9.10
C LEU A 173 -26.03 -7.32 -8.80
N GLU A 174 -26.39 -7.52 -7.53
CA GLU A 174 -27.79 -7.58 -7.09
C GLU A 174 -28.53 -6.27 -7.38
N ARG A 175 -27.91 -5.13 -7.08
CA ARG A 175 -28.52 -3.82 -7.33
C ARG A 175 -28.72 -3.55 -8.81
N VAL A 176 -27.71 -3.79 -9.64
CA VAL A 176 -27.79 -3.62 -11.10
C VAL A 176 -28.80 -4.61 -11.70
N GLY A 177 -28.84 -5.86 -11.22
CA GLY A 177 -29.83 -6.85 -11.62
C GLY A 177 -31.27 -6.42 -11.30
N SER A 178 -31.51 -5.94 -10.06
CA SER A 178 -32.82 -5.42 -9.65
C SER A 178 -33.23 -4.18 -10.47
N TYR A 179 -32.27 -3.31 -10.80
CA TYR A 179 -32.53 -2.14 -11.62
C TYR A 179 -32.88 -2.52 -13.06
N GLY A 180 -32.18 -3.51 -13.65
CA GLY A 180 -32.51 -4.07 -14.97
C GLY A 180 -33.92 -4.67 -15.01
N GLN A 181 -34.30 -5.44 -13.99
CA GLN A 181 -35.67 -5.99 -13.88
C GLN A 181 -36.73 -4.90 -13.77
N ASN A 182 -36.47 -3.85 -12.97
CA ASN A 182 -37.38 -2.71 -12.84
C ASN A 182 -37.49 -1.90 -14.15
N LEU A 183 -36.39 -1.73 -14.88
CA LEU A 183 -36.43 -1.08 -16.21
C LEU A 183 -37.24 -1.91 -17.22
N ASP A 184 -37.10 -3.24 -17.19
CA ASP A 184 -37.87 -4.14 -18.04
C ASP A 184 -39.38 -4.11 -17.70
N SER A 185 -39.75 -4.04 -16.43
CA SER A 185 -41.16 -3.88 -16.04
C SER A 185 -41.72 -2.54 -16.50
N ILE A 186 -40.99 -1.44 -16.30
CA ILE A 186 -41.37 -0.10 -16.79
C ILE A 186 -41.51 -0.11 -18.31
N LYS A 187 -40.60 -0.75 -19.05
CA LYS A 187 -40.68 -0.86 -20.50
C LYS A 187 -41.94 -1.62 -20.95
N ARG A 188 -42.29 -2.71 -20.27
CA ARG A 188 -43.52 -3.48 -20.57
C ARG A 188 -44.76 -2.65 -20.30
N GLU A 189 -44.83 -1.97 -19.15
CA GLU A 189 -45.95 -1.09 -18.81
C GLU A 189 -46.08 0.07 -19.80
N MET A 190 -44.96 0.69 -20.18
CA MET A 190 -44.92 1.76 -21.18
C MET A 190 -45.41 1.26 -22.54
N SER A 191 -45.04 0.05 -22.97
CA SER A 191 -45.54 -0.59 -24.19
C SER A 191 -47.06 -0.81 -24.12
N MET A 192 -47.58 -1.31 -23.00
CA MET A 192 -49.02 -1.50 -22.81
C MET A 192 -49.80 -0.16 -22.81
N MET A 193 -49.22 0.90 -22.23
CA MET A 193 -49.80 2.24 -22.26
C MET A 193 -49.80 2.80 -23.69
N GLN A 194 -48.72 2.60 -24.45
CA GLN A 194 -48.65 2.98 -25.87
C GLN A 194 -49.71 2.24 -26.70
N ASP A 195 -49.90 0.94 -26.46
CA ASP A 195 -50.94 0.15 -27.13
C ASP A 195 -52.34 0.65 -26.79
N THR A 196 -52.58 0.97 -25.52
CA THR A 196 -53.88 1.49 -25.05
C THR A 196 -54.17 2.86 -25.65
N PHE A 197 -53.16 3.74 -25.69
CA PHE A 197 -53.28 5.06 -26.33
C PHE A 197 -53.50 4.94 -27.84
N SER A 198 -52.79 4.02 -28.51
CA SER A 198 -52.97 3.74 -29.93
C SER A 198 -54.38 3.24 -30.25
N LYS A 199 -54.92 2.34 -29.41
CA LYS A 199 -56.32 1.87 -29.54
C LYS A 199 -57.33 2.99 -29.32
N PHE A 200 -57.12 3.85 -28.32
CA PHE A 200 -58.01 4.98 -28.03
C PHE A 200 -57.97 6.03 -29.16
N ALA A 201 -56.77 6.36 -29.65
CA ALA A 201 -56.58 7.27 -30.77
C ALA A 201 -57.24 6.76 -32.06
N ASN A 202 -57.07 5.48 -32.40
CA ASN A 202 -57.67 4.86 -33.58
C ASN A 202 -59.20 4.71 -33.50
N LYS A 203 -59.76 4.54 -32.29
CA LYS A 203 -61.22 4.47 -32.10
C LYS A 203 -61.90 5.80 -32.41
N ASN A 204 -61.26 6.93 -32.07
CA ASN A 204 -61.82 8.26 -32.31
C ASN A 204 -61.71 8.71 -33.78
N SER A 205 -60.78 8.14 -34.56
CA SER A 205 -60.65 8.43 -36.00
C SER A 205 -61.58 7.60 -36.90
N THR A 206 -62.02 6.42 -36.44
CA THR A 206 -62.86 5.49 -37.23
C THR A 206 -64.37 5.62 -37.00
N GLN A 207 -64.81 6.42 -36.01
CA GLN A 207 -66.24 6.56 -35.67
C GLN A 207 -67.06 7.43 -36.67
N LYS A 208 -66.54 7.74 -37.87
CA LYS A 208 -67.27 8.51 -38.90
C LYS A 208 -67.93 7.68 -40.02
N SER A 209 -67.86 6.35 -40.00
CA SER A 209 -68.34 5.54 -41.13
C SER A 209 -69.13 4.29 -40.73
N TYR A 210 -70.20 4.42 -39.94
CA TYR A 210 -71.29 3.46 -39.97
C TYR A 210 -72.63 4.20 -39.91
N SER A 211 -73.09 4.62 -41.09
CA SER A 211 -74.50 4.90 -41.35
C SER A 211 -74.86 4.15 -42.62
N GLN A 212 -75.87 3.28 -42.48
CA GLN A 212 -76.59 2.57 -43.53
C GLN A 212 -75.90 1.36 -44.17
N SER A 213 -76.11 0.19 -43.56
CA SER A 213 -76.48 -0.99 -44.35
C SER A 213 -77.61 -1.72 -43.64
N SER A 214 -78.78 -1.58 -44.24
CA SER A 214 -80.04 -2.23 -43.90
C SER A 214 -79.92 -3.75 -43.94
N THR A 215 -80.57 -4.36 -42.96
CA THR A 215 -81.17 -5.70 -42.99
C THR A 215 -81.43 -6.25 -44.39
N ASN A 216 -80.82 -7.39 -44.70
CA ASN A 216 -81.48 -8.41 -45.52
C ASN A 216 -81.21 -9.78 -44.91
N TYR A 217 -82.29 -10.35 -44.36
CA TYR A 217 -82.41 -11.75 -44.02
C TYR A 217 -82.27 -12.59 -45.28
N SER A 218 -81.28 -13.49 -45.32
CA SER A 218 -81.30 -14.67 -46.17
C SER A 218 -80.62 -15.83 -45.44
N ASN A 219 -81.46 -16.69 -44.88
CA ASN A 219 -81.19 -18.12 -44.66
C ASN A 219 -80.67 -18.72 -46.00
N PRO A 220 -79.74 -19.70 -46.01
CA PRO A 220 -80.16 -21.08 -45.75
C PRO A 220 -79.12 -21.97 -45.03
N GLN A 221 -79.68 -23.07 -44.54
CA GLN A 221 -79.07 -24.34 -44.21
C GLN A 221 -77.97 -24.80 -45.19
N ASP A 222 -77.15 -25.71 -44.63
CA ASP A 222 -76.50 -26.86 -45.26
C ASP A 222 -74.97 -26.89 -45.29
N GLN A 223 -74.52 -28.10 -44.93
CA GLN A 223 -73.22 -28.76 -45.14
C GLN A 223 -72.19 -28.57 -44.00
N LYS A 224 -72.17 -29.44 -42.98
CA LYS A 224 -71.69 -30.85 -42.94
C LYS A 224 -70.25 -31.03 -43.45
N GLU A 225 -69.50 -31.76 -42.62
CA GLU A 225 -68.27 -32.51 -42.94
C GLU A 225 -67.03 -31.61 -43.22
N SER A 226 -65.81 -31.95 -42.86
CA SER A 226 -65.20 -33.20 -42.42
C SER A 226 -63.84 -32.85 -41.77
N SER A 227 -63.40 -33.70 -40.84
CA SER A 227 -62.03 -34.23 -40.74
C SER A 227 -60.86 -33.42 -41.30
N ASP A 228 -59.83 -33.16 -40.50
CA ASP A 228 -58.67 -34.07 -40.40
C ASP A 228 -57.46 -33.44 -39.69
N GLN A 229 -56.92 -34.24 -38.76
CA GLN A 229 -55.51 -34.61 -38.64
C GLN A 229 -54.42 -33.63 -39.12
N LYS A 230 -53.57 -33.20 -38.18
CA LYS A 230 -52.13 -33.55 -38.14
C LYS A 230 -51.52 -33.06 -36.82
N ARG A 231 -51.12 -33.95 -35.91
CA ARG A 231 -49.82 -34.65 -35.87
C ARG A 231 -48.61 -33.70 -35.88
N VAL A 232 -47.77 -33.90 -34.85
CA VAL A 232 -46.32 -34.13 -34.92
C VAL A 232 -45.38 -32.97 -34.54
N ASN A 233 -44.69 -33.23 -33.42
CA ASN A 233 -43.28 -32.98 -33.08
C ASN A 233 -42.69 -31.56 -33.15
N ARG A 234 -42.05 -31.17 -32.05
CA ARG A 234 -40.58 -30.97 -31.93
C ARG A 234 -40.29 -30.62 -30.46
N ARG A 235 -39.61 -31.51 -29.74
CA ARG A 235 -38.15 -31.55 -29.46
C ARG A 235 -37.88 -30.98 -28.09
#